data_AF-A0A6A6LPZ5-F1
#
_entry.id   AF-A0A6A6LPZ5-F1
#
_cell.length_a   1.000
_cell.length_b   1.000
_cell.length_c   1.000
_cell.angle_alpha   90.00
_cell.angle_beta   90.00
_cell.angle_gamma   90.00
#
_symmetry.space_group_name_H-M   'P 1'
#
loop_
_entity.id
_entity.type
_entity.pdbx_description
1 polymer ?
#
loop_
_entity_poly.entity_id
_entity_poly.type
_entity_poly.pdbx_seq_one_letter_code
_entity_poly.pdbx_strand_id
1 'polypeptide(L)'
;MARNERIAKNCIWALSKDIRTRVFNCYETPDMTIQSYLERIFRYTRAGPSVYVVAYVYIDRFCQANPGFRINARNVHRLLITTIMVASKYVEDMNYRNSYFARVGGLTTDELNKLELEFLFLMGFKMHVNLSVFESYCCHLEREVSIGGGYHIEKTLRCAEEIRSGQKEEKRYINQITRIML
;
A
#
# COMPACT_ATOMS: atom_id res chain seq x y z
N MET A 1 0.18 -23.24 36.39
CA MET A 1 -0.93 -23.33 35.40
C MET A 1 -0.96 -22.15 34.42
N ALA A 2 -0.73 -20.90 34.84
CA ALA A 2 -0.75 -19.71 33.97
C ALA A 2 0.22 -19.70 32.76
N ARG A 3 1.36 -20.40 32.82
CA ARG A 3 2.33 -20.47 31.70
C ARG A 3 1.80 -21.29 30.52
N ASN A 4 1.12 -22.41 30.79
CA ASN A 4 0.57 -23.29 29.76
C ASN A 4 -0.64 -22.62 29.07
N GLU A 5 -1.44 -21.87 29.80
CA GLU A 5 -2.55 -21.08 29.23
C GLU A 5 -2.07 -19.96 28.30
N ARG A 6 -0.97 -19.27 28.64
CA ARG A 6 -0.37 -18.25 27.76
C ARG A 6 0.17 -18.87 26.47
N ILE A 7 0.82 -20.04 26.56
CA ILE A 7 1.32 -20.77 25.38
C ILE A 7 0.15 -21.23 24.49
N ALA A 8 -0.90 -21.79 25.07
CA ALA A 8 -2.09 -22.23 24.33
C ALA A 8 -2.80 -21.06 23.62
N LYS A 9 -3.03 -19.95 24.34
CA LYS A 9 -3.55 -18.70 23.75
C LYS A 9 -2.64 -18.20 22.63
N ASN A 10 -1.33 -18.38 22.80
CA ASN A 10 -0.36 -17.99 21.79
C ASN A 10 -0.46 -18.81 20.50
N CYS A 11 -0.59 -20.13 20.62
CA CYS A 11 -0.77 -21.02 19.48
C CYS A 11 -2.10 -20.76 18.75
N ILE A 12 -3.18 -20.46 19.48
CA ILE A 12 -4.50 -20.18 18.89
C ILE A 12 -4.47 -18.89 18.07
N TRP A 13 -3.83 -17.81 18.56
CA TRP A 13 -3.74 -16.58 17.77
C TRP A 13 -2.86 -16.76 16.53
N ALA A 14 -1.78 -17.55 16.64
CA ALA A 14 -0.88 -17.82 15.52
C ALA A 14 -1.60 -18.62 14.42
N LEU A 15 -2.36 -19.65 14.81
CA LEU A 15 -3.19 -20.45 13.89
C LEU A 15 -4.29 -19.60 13.24
N SER A 16 -4.95 -18.74 14.03
CA SER A 16 -5.98 -17.82 13.50
C SER A 16 -5.40 -16.82 12.48
N LYS A 17 -4.17 -16.33 12.70
CA LYS A 17 -3.47 -15.50 11.71
C LYS A 17 -3.13 -16.29 10.44
N ASP A 18 -2.63 -17.52 10.56
CA ASP A 18 -2.34 -18.37 9.39
C ASP A 18 -3.59 -18.60 8.53
N ILE A 19 -4.73 -18.87 9.15
CA ILE A 19 -5.99 -19.08 8.42
C ILE A 19 -6.42 -17.80 7.69
N ARG A 20 -6.28 -16.63 8.34
CA ARG A 20 -6.64 -15.34 7.73
C ARG A 20 -5.76 -14.99 6.55
N THR A 21 -4.44 -15.25 6.60
CA THR A 21 -3.54 -14.92 5.48
C THR A 21 -3.80 -15.77 4.23
N ARG A 22 -4.47 -16.93 4.35
CA ARG A 22 -4.85 -17.76 3.20
C ARG A 22 -5.85 -17.08 2.26
N VAL A 23 -6.54 -16.02 2.71
CA VAL A 23 -7.46 -15.24 1.86
C VAL A 23 -6.77 -14.66 0.62
N PHE A 24 -5.46 -14.41 0.71
CA PHE A 24 -4.66 -13.90 -0.40
C PHE A 24 -4.31 -14.96 -1.44
N ASN A 25 -4.49 -16.26 -1.17
CA ASN A 25 -4.18 -17.30 -2.15
C ASN A 25 -5.27 -17.37 -3.24
N CYS A 26 -4.86 -17.33 -4.50
CA CYS A 26 -5.70 -17.67 -5.63
C CYS A 26 -5.83 -19.20 -5.78
N TYR A 27 -7.00 -19.65 -6.23
CA TYR A 27 -7.22 -21.04 -6.61
C TYR A 27 -6.31 -21.42 -7.79
N GLU A 28 -6.24 -20.58 -8.81
CA GLU A 28 -5.34 -20.69 -9.97
C GLU A 28 -4.42 -19.48 -10.04
N THR A 29 -3.15 -19.69 -10.41
CA THR A 29 -2.20 -18.60 -10.64
C THR A 29 -2.63 -17.81 -11.88
N PRO A 30 -2.82 -16.48 -11.80
CA PRO A 30 -3.15 -15.69 -12.98
C PRO A 30 -2.09 -15.85 -14.07
N ASP A 31 -2.53 -16.03 -15.32
CA ASP A 31 -1.68 -16.05 -16.51
C ASP A 31 -1.25 -14.63 -16.91
N MET A 32 -0.59 -13.94 -15.98
CA MET A 32 -0.14 -12.57 -16.12
C MET A 32 1.04 -12.32 -15.20
N THR A 33 2.11 -11.77 -15.75
CA THR A 33 3.29 -11.41 -14.97
C THR A 33 2.98 -10.30 -13.95
N ILE A 34 3.79 -10.23 -12.90
CA ILE A 34 3.64 -9.19 -11.86
C ILE A 34 3.84 -7.79 -12.45
N GLN A 35 4.79 -7.65 -13.38
CA GLN A 35 5.04 -6.40 -14.07
C GLN A 35 3.81 -5.95 -14.86
N SER A 36 3.25 -6.80 -15.72
CA SER A 36 2.05 -6.46 -16.51
C SER A 36 0.85 -6.16 -15.63
N TYR A 37 0.73 -6.83 -14.47
CA TYR A 37 -0.33 -6.54 -13.51
C TYR A 37 -0.16 -5.17 -12.84
N LEU A 38 1.05 -4.81 -12.42
CA LEU A 38 1.35 -3.49 -11.87
C LEU A 38 1.16 -2.37 -12.89
N GLU A 39 1.60 -2.57 -14.14
CA GLU A 39 1.37 -1.64 -15.25
C GLU A 39 -0.12 -1.43 -15.51
N ARG A 40 -0.91 -2.50 -15.47
CA ARG A 40 -2.38 -2.44 -15.56
C ARG A 40 -2.97 -1.63 -14.41
N ILE A 41 -2.60 -1.91 -13.17
CA ILE A 41 -3.08 -1.15 -12.00
C ILE A 41 -2.74 0.33 -12.18
N PHE A 42 -1.48 0.65 -12.46
CA PHE A 42 -1.01 2.02 -12.66
C PHE A 42 -1.79 2.76 -13.76
N ARG A 43 -1.99 2.11 -14.91
CA ARG A 43 -2.69 2.69 -16.05
C ARG A 43 -4.14 3.08 -15.73
N TYR A 44 -4.85 2.23 -14.98
CA TYR A 44 -6.28 2.41 -14.76
C TYR A 44 -6.61 3.14 -13.45
N THR A 45 -5.80 3.01 -12.40
CA THR A 45 -6.03 3.75 -11.14
C THR A 45 -5.45 5.15 -11.19
N ARG A 46 -4.35 5.36 -11.94
CA ARG A 46 -3.59 6.61 -11.94
C ARG A 46 -3.21 7.08 -10.52
N ALA A 47 -3.01 6.13 -9.60
CA ALA A 47 -2.63 6.44 -8.23
C ALA A 47 -1.28 7.19 -8.20
N GLY A 48 -1.16 8.16 -7.31
CA GLY A 48 0.06 8.93 -7.11
C GLY A 48 1.25 8.02 -6.75
N PRO A 49 2.48 8.29 -7.18
CA PRO A 49 3.58 7.36 -6.89
C PRO A 49 3.96 7.25 -5.40
N SER A 50 3.56 8.21 -4.57
CA SER A 50 3.57 8.08 -3.10
C SER A 50 2.76 6.89 -2.59
N VAL A 51 1.64 6.55 -3.26
CA VAL A 51 0.82 5.37 -2.94
C VAL A 51 1.61 4.09 -3.07
N TYR A 52 2.47 3.97 -4.09
CA TYR A 52 3.25 2.76 -4.33
C TYR A 52 4.39 2.62 -3.31
N VAL A 53 5.01 3.73 -2.90
CA VAL A 53 5.98 3.73 -1.79
C VAL A 53 5.29 3.26 -0.49
N VAL A 54 4.11 3.81 -0.17
CA VAL A 54 3.35 3.41 1.02
C VAL A 54 2.87 1.96 0.92
N ALA A 55 2.43 1.50 -0.26
CA ALA A 55 2.06 0.11 -0.48
C ALA A 55 3.26 -0.84 -0.26
N TYR A 56 4.47 -0.42 -0.65
CA TYR A 56 5.69 -1.19 -0.39
C TYR A 56 6.01 -1.27 1.12
N VAL A 57 5.89 -0.14 1.85
CA VAL A 57 5.99 -0.12 3.32
C VAL A 57 4.97 -1.08 3.95
N TYR A 58 3.75 -1.12 3.42
CA TYR A 58 2.69 -2.00 3.92
C TYR A 58 2.99 -3.48 3.67
N ILE A 59 3.54 -3.85 2.51
CA ILE A 59 3.94 -5.24 2.23
C ILE A 59 5.03 -5.69 3.20
N ASP A 60 6.05 -4.86 3.43
CA ASP A 60 7.14 -5.19 4.34
C ASP A 60 6.63 -5.36 5.79
N ARG A 61 5.86 -4.40 6.29
CA ARG A 61 5.20 -4.50 7.61
C ARG A 61 4.28 -5.72 7.72
N PHE A 62 3.54 -6.05 6.66
CA PHE A 62 2.66 -7.20 6.62
C PHE A 62 3.43 -8.51 6.78
N CYS A 63 4.57 -8.65 6.09
CA CYS A 63 5.43 -9.82 6.20
C CYS A 63 6.06 -9.93 7.59
N GLN A 64 6.51 -8.81 8.18
CA GLN A 64 7.05 -8.77 9.54
C GLN A 64 5.99 -9.13 10.60
N ALA A 65 4.76 -8.64 10.44
CA ALA A 65 3.65 -8.91 11.37
C ALA A 65 3.08 -10.34 11.26
N ASN A 66 3.38 -11.04 10.15
CA ASN A 66 2.88 -12.38 9.84
C ASN A 66 4.01 -13.30 9.35
N PRO A 67 4.93 -13.75 10.22
CA PRO A 67 6.14 -14.49 9.83
C PRO A 67 5.89 -15.83 9.10
N GLY A 68 4.69 -16.41 9.25
CA GLY A 68 4.28 -17.62 8.52
C GLY A 68 3.85 -17.36 7.07
N PHE A 69 3.60 -16.10 6.70
CA PHE A 69 3.21 -15.75 5.35
C PHE A 69 4.42 -15.61 4.43
N ARG A 70 4.39 -16.31 3.29
CA ARG A 70 5.42 -16.26 2.25
C ARG A 70 4.79 -15.78 0.96
N ILE A 71 5.33 -14.72 0.38
CA ILE A 71 4.90 -14.25 -0.94
C ILE A 71 5.30 -15.29 -1.99
N ASN A 72 4.36 -15.66 -2.85
CA ASN A 72 4.54 -16.61 -3.94
C ASN A 72 3.59 -16.27 -5.10
N ALA A 73 3.73 -16.99 -6.22
CA ALA A 73 2.94 -16.74 -7.43
C ALA A 73 1.41 -16.86 -7.24
N ARG A 74 0.93 -17.56 -6.20
CA ARG A 74 -0.51 -17.73 -5.94
C ARG A 74 -1.11 -16.57 -5.15
N ASN A 75 -0.31 -15.81 -4.40
CA ASN A 75 -0.83 -14.78 -3.50
C ASN A 75 -0.43 -13.35 -3.83
N VAL A 76 0.64 -13.19 -4.61
CA VAL A 76 1.24 -11.88 -4.89
C VAL A 76 0.26 -10.93 -5.60
N HIS A 77 -0.54 -11.38 -6.57
CA HIS A 77 -1.49 -10.50 -7.27
C HIS A 77 -2.58 -9.96 -6.32
N ARG A 78 -3.22 -10.84 -5.53
CA ARG A 78 -4.23 -10.43 -4.55
C ARG A 78 -3.64 -9.53 -3.48
N LEU A 79 -2.41 -9.82 -3.02
CA LEU A 79 -1.72 -8.96 -2.06
C LEU A 79 -1.47 -7.57 -2.65
N LEU A 80 -0.94 -7.47 -3.88
CA LEU A 80 -0.61 -6.20 -4.53
C LEU A 80 -1.81 -5.29 -4.75
N ILE A 81 -2.91 -5.80 -5.33
CA ILE A 81 -4.09 -4.96 -5.56
C ILE A 81 -4.68 -4.47 -4.23
N THR A 82 -4.66 -5.31 -3.20
CA THR A 82 -5.18 -4.96 -1.88
C THR A 82 -4.32 -3.89 -1.21
N THR A 83 -3.00 -4.06 -1.21
CA THR A 83 -2.08 -3.10 -0.56
C THR A 83 -2.08 -1.75 -1.27
N ILE A 84 -2.09 -1.74 -2.61
CA ILE A 84 -2.15 -0.50 -3.40
C ILE A 84 -3.49 0.21 -3.20
N MET A 85 -4.61 -0.51 -3.20
CA MET A 85 -5.93 0.07 -2.93
C MET A 85 -5.99 0.70 -1.53
N VAL A 86 -5.57 -0.03 -0.50
CA VAL A 86 -5.60 0.47 0.88
C VAL A 86 -4.66 1.67 1.05
N ALA A 87 -3.48 1.65 0.41
CA ALA A 87 -2.59 2.80 0.39
C ALA A 87 -3.20 4.01 -0.32
N SER A 88 -3.85 3.83 -1.47
CA SER A 88 -4.55 4.92 -2.19
C SER A 88 -5.61 5.56 -1.31
N LYS A 89 -6.45 4.75 -0.66
CA LYS A 89 -7.47 5.24 0.28
C LYS A 89 -6.90 5.99 1.49
N TYR A 90 -5.70 5.65 1.93
CA TYR A 90 -5.08 6.28 3.09
C TYR A 90 -4.32 7.57 2.74
N VAL A 91 -3.69 7.60 1.56
CA VAL A 91 -2.78 8.68 1.15
C VAL A 91 -3.50 9.76 0.33
N GLU A 92 -4.48 9.39 -0.48
CA GLU A 92 -5.14 10.30 -1.42
C GLU A 92 -6.49 10.78 -0.88
N ASP A 93 -6.72 12.09 -0.92
CA ASP A 93 -8.00 12.71 -0.53
C ASP A 93 -9.16 12.22 -1.41
N MET A 94 -8.87 11.98 -2.70
CA MET A 94 -9.82 11.48 -3.69
C MET A 94 -9.38 10.10 -4.16
N ASN A 95 -10.15 9.06 -3.82
CA ASN A 95 -9.85 7.67 -4.17
C ASN A 95 -11.06 6.95 -4.78
N TYR A 96 -10.79 5.86 -5.49
CA TYR A 96 -11.84 5.03 -6.08
C TYR A 96 -12.46 4.05 -5.08
N ARG A 97 -13.73 3.71 -5.31
CA ARG A 97 -14.42 2.65 -4.59
C ARG A 97 -13.79 1.28 -4.85
N ASN A 98 -13.98 0.34 -3.92
CA ASN A 98 -13.51 -1.05 -4.07
C ASN A 98 -13.99 -1.70 -5.36
N SER A 99 -15.23 -1.44 -5.79
CA SER A 99 -15.76 -2.01 -7.02
C SER A 99 -14.93 -1.64 -8.26
N TYR A 100 -14.31 -0.47 -8.27
CA TYR A 100 -13.41 -0.06 -9.34
C TYR A 100 -12.07 -0.79 -9.26
N PHE A 101 -11.43 -0.82 -8.08
CA PHE A 101 -10.19 -1.58 -7.88
C PHE A 101 -10.37 -3.07 -8.14
N ALA A 102 -11.54 -3.64 -7.82
CA ALA A 102 -11.87 -5.03 -8.10
C ALA A 102 -11.89 -5.30 -9.60
N ARG A 103 -12.56 -4.45 -10.39
CA ARG A 103 -12.54 -4.54 -11.86
C ARG A 103 -11.13 -4.41 -12.44
N VAL A 104 -10.34 -3.46 -11.94
CA VAL A 104 -8.94 -3.29 -12.36
C VAL A 104 -8.13 -4.53 -12.00
N GLY A 105 -8.31 -5.08 -10.80
CA GLY A 105 -7.60 -6.25 -10.31
C GLY A 105 -8.05 -7.60 -10.86
N GLY A 106 -9.18 -7.65 -11.59
CA GLY A 106 -9.76 -8.90 -12.09
C GLY A 106 -10.46 -9.73 -10.99
N LEU A 107 -11.00 -9.06 -9.98
CA LEU A 107 -11.70 -9.66 -8.84
C LEU A 107 -13.16 -9.24 -8.82
N THR A 108 -13.99 -10.00 -8.11
CA THR A 108 -15.31 -9.52 -7.71
C THR A 108 -15.18 -8.46 -6.61
N THR A 109 -16.20 -7.61 -6.48
CA THR A 109 -16.20 -6.57 -5.44
C THR A 109 -16.18 -7.20 -4.04
N ASP A 110 -16.90 -8.30 -3.84
CA ASP A 110 -16.96 -8.99 -2.55
C ASP A 110 -15.63 -9.63 -2.16
N GLU A 111 -14.90 -10.21 -3.12
CA GLU A 111 -13.55 -10.70 -2.88
C GLU A 111 -12.62 -9.59 -2.42
N LEU A 112 -12.64 -8.43 -3.11
CA LEU A 112 -11.75 -7.33 -2.74
C LEU A 112 -12.15 -6.69 -1.40
N ASN A 113 -13.44 -6.59 -1.09
CA ASN A 113 -13.92 -6.16 0.22
C ASN A 113 -13.40 -7.08 1.33
N LYS A 114 -13.45 -8.39 1.12
CA LYS A 114 -12.93 -9.37 2.07
C LYS A 114 -11.43 -9.25 2.24
N LEU A 115 -10.69 -9.11 1.12
CA LEU A 115 -9.24 -8.91 1.15
C LEU A 115 -8.85 -7.65 1.92
N GLU A 116 -9.55 -6.53 1.70
CA GLU A 116 -9.33 -5.28 2.44
C GLU A 116 -9.49 -5.49 3.95
N LEU A 117 -10.62 -6.08 4.35
CA LEU A 117 -10.94 -6.27 5.76
C LEU A 117 -9.89 -7.14 6.46
N GLU A 118 -9.55 -8.28 5.86
CA GLU A 118 -8.53 -9.18 6.40
C GLU A 118 -7.15 -8.52 6.45
N PHE A 119 -6.78 -7.76 5.41
CA PHE A 119 -5.53 -7.01 5.39
C PHE A 119 -5.44 -6.03 6.57
N LEU A 120 -6.48 -5.24 6.81
CA LEU A 120 -6.52 -4.27 7.90
C LEU A 120 -6.41 -4.95 9.29
N PHE A 121 -7.11 -6.08 9.49
CA PHE A 121 -6.99 -6.85 10.73
C PHE A 121 -5.61 -7.49 10.93
N LEU A 122 -5.02 -8.04 9.87
CA LEU A 122 -3.68 -8.62 9.91
C LEU A 122 -2.60 -7.56 10.16
N MET A 123 -2.83 -6.32 9.72
CA MET A 123 -2.00 -5.15 10.01
C MET A 123 -2.30 -4.51 11.38
N GLY A 124 -3.36 -4.94 12.07
CA GLY A 124 -3.83 -4.31 13.30
C GLY A 124 -4.13 -2.82 13.13
N PHE A 125 -4.62 -2.43 11.94
CA PHE A 125 -4.94 -1.05 11.55
C PHE A 125 -3.75 -0.06 11.65
N LYS A 126 -2.50 -0.54 11.68
CA LYS A 126 -1.29 0.30 11.75
C LYS A 126 -0.88 0.85 10.37
N MET A 127 -1.73 1.69 9.80
CA MET A 127 -1.58 2.23 8.45
C MET A 127 -0.74 3.52 8.38
N HIS A 128 -0.53 4.20 9.51
CA HIS A 128 0.26 5.43 9.52
C HIS A 128 1.73 5.18 9.12
N VAL A 129 2.20 5.92 8.13
CA VAL A 129 3.61 5.99 7.72
C VAL A 129 4.08 7.41 8.00
N ASN A 130 5.07 7.54 8.89
CA ASN A 130 5.66 8.85 9.16
C ASN A 130 6.62 9.25 8.02
N LEU A 131 6.99 10.53 7.99
CA LEU A 131 7.83 11.07 6.92
C LEU A 131 9.21 10.41 6.87
N SER A 132 9.86 10.17 8.01
CA SER A 132 11.20 9.57 8.02
C SER A 132 11.22 8.13 7.48
N VAL A 133 10.19 7.34 7.78
CA VAL A 133 10.03 6.00 7.19
C VAL A 133 9.76 6.13 5.69
N PHE A 134 8.87 7.02 5.27
CA PHE A 134 8.59 7.22 3.85
C PHE A 134 9.86 7.59 3.05
N GLU A 135 10.61 8.58 3.53
CA GLU A 135 11.88 9.02 2.92
C GLU A 135 12.91 7.88 2.88
N SER A 136 13.05 7.09 3.94
CA SER A 136 13.94 5.94 3.96
C SER A 136 13.59 4.91 2.89
N TYR A 137 12.30 4.66 2.62
CA TYR A 137 11.88 3.72 1.58
C TYR A 137 12.06 4.32 0.18
N CYS A 138 11.86 5.62 0.00
CA CYS A 138 12.21 6.31 -1.25
C CYS A 138 13.70 6.14 -1.57
N CYS A 139 14.59 6.48 -0.64
CA CYS A 139 16.03 6.33 -0.84
C CYS A 139 16.45 4.88 -1.11
N HIS A 140 15.81 3.91 -0.43
CA HIS A 140 16.07 2.50 -0.68
C HIS A 140 15.67 2.10 -2.10
N LEU A 141 14.46 2.45 -2.55
CA LEU A 141 13.99 2.13 -3.90
C LEU A 141 14.84 2.82 -4.98
N GLU A 142 15.24 4.08 -4.79
CA GLU A 142 16.13 4.79 -5.72
C GLU A 142 17.48 4.09 -5.89
N ARG A 143 18.03 3.56 -4.80
CA ARG A 143 19.28 2.80 -4.82
C ARG A 143 19.12 1.50 -5.61
N GLU A 144 18.07 0.72 -5.34
CA GLU A 144 17.81 -0.54 -6.05
C GLU A 144 17.64 -0.31 -7.55
N VAL A 145 16.93 0.76 -7.92
CA VAL A 145 16.70 1.13 -9.31
C VAL A 145 17.99 1.57 -10.02
N SER A 146 18.89 2.27 -9.30
CA SER A 146 20.16 2.72 -9.85
C SER A 146 21.11 1.55 -10.16
N ILE A 147 20.99 0.44 -9.43
CA ILE A 147 21.78 -0.79 -9.61
C ILE A 147 21.16 -1.71 -10.68
N GLY A 148 19.82 -1.74 -10.78
CA GLY A 148 19.08 -2.67 -11.65
C GLY A 148 18.79 -2.20 -13.08
N GLY A 149 19.35 -1.08 -13.54
CA GLY A 149 19.08 -0.55 -14.88
C GLY A 149 17.75 0.20 -15.00
N GLY A 150 17.62 1.30 -14.26
CA GLY A 150 16.89 2.50 -14.70
C GLY A 150 15.36 2.44 -14.83
N TYR A 151 14.65 2.71 -13.74
CA TYR A 151 13.25 3.19 -13.71
C TYR A 151 13.16 4.45 -12.84
N HIS A 152 13.49 5.62 -13.40
CA HIS A 152 13.58 6.89 -12.68
C HIS A 152 12.34 7.24 -11.82
N ILE A 153 12.41 6.99 -10.50
CA ILE A 153 11.43 7.43 -9.48
C ILE A 153 11.39 8.96 -9.35
N GLU A 154 12.50 9.61 -9.75
CA GLU A 154 12.80 11.04 -9.58
C GLU A 154 11.73 11.98 -10.17
N LYS A 155 10.98 11.55 -11.21
CA LYS A 155 9.91 12.38 -11.78
C LYS A 155 8.72 12.57 -10.82
N THR A 156 8.49 11.64 -9.90
CA THR A 156 7.39 11.81 -8.93
C THR A 156 7.76 12.74 -7.81
N LEU A 157 8.98 12.63 -7.29
CA LEU A 157 9.41 13.45 -6.15
C LEU A 157 9.39 14.93 -6.53
N ARG A 158 9.75 15.28 -7.78
CA ARG A 158 9.58 16.65 -8.30
C ARG A 158 8.12 17.12 -8.29
N CYS A 159 7.16 16.30 -8.70
CA CYS A 159 5.73 16.68 -8.59
C CYS A 159 5.28 16.89 -7.13
N ALA A 160 5.80 16.12 -6.18
CA ALA A 160 5.51 16.31 -4.75
C ALA A 160 6.16 17.59 -4.18
N GLU A 161 7.32 17.99 -4.69
CA GLU A 161 7.98 19.27 -4.35
C GLU A 161 7.26 20.47 -4.99
N GLU A 162 6.78 20.33 -6.23
CA GLU A 162 6.00 21.36 -6.96
C GLU A 162 4.63 21.63 -6.31
N ILE A 163 3.96 20.59 -5.77
CA ILE A 163 2.72 20.78 -5.00
C ILE A 163 3.02 21.52 -3.68
N ARG A 164 4.17 21.27 -3.06
CA ARG A 164 4.59 21.92 -1.80
C ARG A 164 5.02 23.37 -2.00
N SER A 165 5.58 23.72 -3.17
CA SER A 165 5.87 25.11 -3.52
C SER A 165 4.59 25.88 -3.87
N GLY A 166 3.66 25.28 -4.64
CA GLY A 166 2.38 25.90 -4.97
C GLY A 166 1.53 26.25 -3.75
N GLN A 167 1.44 25.37 -2.75
CA GLN A 167 0.71 25.63 -1.50
C GLN A 167 1.37 26.73 -0.63
N LYS A 168 2.69 26.93 -0.74
CA LYS A 168 3.40 28.02 -0.05
C LYS A 168 3.14 29.37 -0.71
N GLU A 169 3.08 29.41 -2.05
CA GLU A 169 2.77 30.63 -2.80
C GLU A 169 1.32 31.06 -2.60
N GLU A 170 0.37 30.13 -2.61
CA GLU A 170 -1.05 30.41 -2.35
C GLU A 170 -1.28 30.93 -0.93
N LYS A 171 -0.62 30.34 0.09
CA LYS A 171 -0.65 30.87 1.47
C LYS A 171 -0.01 32.26 1.58
N ARG A 172 1.02 32.56 0.78
CA ARG A 172 1.67 33.88 0.78
C ARG A 172 0.76 34.93 0.13
N TYR A 173 0.08 34.57 -0.95
CA TYR A 173 -0.89 35.42 -1.64
C TYR A 173 -2.11 35.72 -0.76
N ILE A 174 -2.70 34.71 -0.12
CA ILE A 174 -3.84 34.90 0.80
C ILE A 174 -3.45 35.80 1.98
N ASN A 175 -2.28 35.58 2.58
CA ASN A 175 -1.80 36.46 3.67
C ASN A 175 -1.53 37.90 3.22
N GLN A 176 -1.14 38.11 1.96
CA GLN A 176 -0.93 39.44 1.39
C GLN A 176 -2.26 40.15 1.11
N ILE A 177 -3.27 39.43 0.61
CA ILE A 177 -4.64 39.96 0.44
C ILE A 177 -5.25 40.35 1.79
N THR A 178 -5.15 39.48 2.81
CA THR A 178 -5.71 39.75 4.14
C THR A 178 -5.07 40.98 4.80
N ARG A 179 -3.82 41.31 4.47
CA ARG A 179 -3.14 42.53 4.95
C ARG A 179 -3.54 43.81 4.22
N ILE A 180 -4.11 43.71 3.03
CA ILE A 180 -4.56 44.87 2.23
C ILE A 180 -6.04 45.21 2.54
N MET A 181 -6.81 44.23 3.04
CA MET A 181 -8.23 44.41 3.39
C MET A 181 -8.48 44.84 4.85
N LEU A 182 -7.44 45.14 5.62
CA LEU A 182 -7.49 45.73 6.97
C LEU A 182 -6.86 47.13 6.94
#